data_AF-A0A067QCZ5-F1
#
_entry.id   AF-A0A067QCZ5-F1
#
_cell.length_a   1.000
_cell.length_b   1.000
_cell.length_c   1.000
_cell.angle_alpha   90.00
_cell.angle_beta   90.00
_cell.angle_gamma   90.00
#
_symmetry.space_group_name_H-M   'P 1'
#
loop_
_entity.id
_entity.type
_entity.pdbx_description
1 polymer ?
#
loop_
_entity_poly.entity_id
_entity_poly.type
_entity_poly.pdbx_seq_one_letter_code
_entity_poly.pdbx_strand_id
1 'polypeptide(L)'
;LLLWITNTLTPQEIRDKLMSHDNDFEKAMIDYLENCHMGEFLDATMNEVANEVKSKNYNMKHELNPNEMDTEKEPDVPSEAYLFLIKPPVECKKGQCMGCSQCTKTNNWMATFKNTVNHLVYHLNRHTCQIGWCKEVKSNATCKARFPQEVHETLSIDKETGHINMKKLEPYINFFSPIVTFLIRCNSDVTCLLSGTAVKAVIAYVTDYVTKSSLKTHVMFDVVRNIVERK
;
A
#
# COMPACT_ATOMS: atom_id res chain seq x y z
N LEU A 1 -7.16 -9.11 11.16
CA LEU A 1 -7.24 -8.39 12.46
C LEU A 1 -8.48 -7.52 12.41
N LEU A 2 -9.40 -7.66 13.37
CA LEU A 2 -10.55 -6.76 13.52
C LEU A 2 -10.27 -5.88 14.74
N LEU A 3 -10.26 -4.56 14.56
CA LEU A 3 -10.06 -3.59 15.64
C LEU A 3 -11.37 -2.85 15.87
N TRP A 4 -11.84 -2.85 17.11
CA TRP A 4 -12.93 -2.01 17.56
C TRP A 4 -12.36 -0.83 18.36
N ILE A 5 -12.59 0.38 17.88
CA ILE A 5 -12.14 1.59 18.56
C ILE A 5 -13.31 2.12 19.38
N THR A 6 -13.17 2.18 20.70
CA THR A 6 -14.23 2.71 21.58
C THR A 6 -14.50 4.17 21.25
N ASN A 7 -15.78 4.57 21.30
CA ASN A 7 -16.26 5.92 20.99
C ASN A 7 -16.13 6.33 19.52
N THR A 8 -16.00 5.40 18.58
CA THR A 8 -16.17 5.73 17.16
C THR A 8 -17.62 5.96 16.80
N LEU A 9 -17.86 7.00 16.01
CA LEU A 9 -19.13 7.23 15.35
C LEU A 9 -19.47 6.06 14.41
N THR A 10 -20.75 5.72 14.34
CA THR A 10 -21.28 4.80 13.34
C THR A 10 -21.15 5.40 11.94
N PRO A 11 -21.11 4.58 10.88
CA PRO A 11 -21.08 5.09 9.50
C PRO A 11 -22.25 6.05 9.19
N GLN A 12 -23.42 5.83 9.79
CA GLN A 12 -24.56 6.72 9.65
C GLN A 12 -24.32 8.08 10.31
N GLU A 13 -23.84 8.10 11.56
CA GLU A 13 -23.52 9.35 12.26
C GLU A 13 -22.41 10.16 11.57
N ILE A 14 -21.40 9.47 11.01
CA ILE A 14 -20.37 10.11 10.20
C ILE A 14 -21.02 10.77 8.98
N ARG A 15 -21.84 10.03 8.23
CA ARG A 15 -22.54 10.56 7.05
C ARG A 15 -23.41 11.77 7.39
N ASP A 16 -24.20 11.68 8.45
CA ASP A 16 -25.11 12.76 8.88
C ASP A 16 -24.32 14.02 9.24
N LYS A 17 -23.17 13.89 9.92
CA LYS A 17 -22.27 15.01 10.23
C LYS A 17 -21.59 15.61 9.00
N LEU A 18 -21.21 14.78 8.02
CA LEU A 18 -20.66 15.26 6.76
C LEU A 18 -21.71 16.03 5.94
N MET A 19 -22.97 15.61 5.99
CA MET A 19 -24.10 16.27 5.34
C MET A 19 -24.59 17.51 6.10
N SER A 20 -24.32 17.63 7.40
CA SER A 20 -24.72 18.80 8.21
C SER A 20 -23.84 20.03 8.03
N HIS A 21 -22.84 19.98 7.12
CA HIS A 21 -21.88 21.07 6.89
C HIS A 21 -21.09 21.49 8.14
N ASP A 22 -20.78 20.54 9.02
CA ASP A 22 -19.86 20.76 10.15
C ASP A 22 -18.42 20.82 9.63
N ASN A 23 -17.94 22.03 9.32
CA ASN A 23 -16.63 22.27 8.72
C ASN A 23 -15.47 21.77 9.61
N ASP A 24 -15.61 21.83 10.93
CA ASP A 24 -14.57 21.39 11.86
C ASP A 24 -14.47 19.86 11.86
N PHE A 25 -15.61 19.18 11.90
CA PHE A 25 -15.65 17.72 11.78
C PHE A 25 -15.14 17.25 10.42
N GLU A 26 -15.57 17.89 9.34
CA GLU A 26 -15.11 17.60 7.99
C GLU A 26 -13.60 17.69 7.90
N LYS A 27 -13.00 18.81 8.32
CA LYS A 27 -11.55 18.99 8.28
C LYS A 27 -10.82 17.93 9.11
N ALA A 28 -11.31 17.66 10.32
CA ALA A 28 -10.72 16.62 11.17
C ALA A 28 -10.82 15.22 10.55
N MET A 29 -11.92 14.93 9.83
CA MET A 29 -12.11 13.65 9.14
C MET A 29 -11.17 13.52 7.93
N ILE A 30 -11.00 14.59 7.15
CA ILE A 30 -10.04 14.66 6.04
C ILE A 30 -8.63 14.40 6.57
N ASP A 31 -8.20 15.19 7.56
CA ASP A 31 -6.88 15.08 8.18
C ASP A 31 -6.65 13.65 8.70
N TYR A 32 -7.64 13.06 9.37
CA TYR A 32 -7.54 11.68 9.87
C TYR A 32 -7.35 10.66 8.73
N LEU A 33 -8.16 10.73 7.67
CA LEU A 33 -8.14 9.75 6.59
C LEU A 33 -6.85 9.84 5.76
N GLU A 34 -6.37 11.06 5.46
CA GLU A 34 -5.10 11.29 4.76
C GLU A 34 -3.89 10.79 5.57
N ASN A 35 -3.97 10.82 6.91
CA ASN A 35 -2.95 10.22 7.77
C ASN A 35 -3.05 8.68 7.88
N CYS A 36 -4.20 8.09 7.53
CA CYS A 36 -4.40 6.65 7.62
C CYS A 36 -3.92 5.90 6.37
N HIS A 37 -4.24 6.41 5.19
CA HIS A 37 -4.02 5.73 3.91
C HIS A 37 -3.93 6.71 2.75
N MET A 38 -3.23 6.29 1.69
CA MET A 38 -2.97 7.10 0.51
C MET A 38 -2.98 6.28 -0.78
N GLY A 39 -3.19 6.95 -1.91
CA GLY A 39 -3.34 6.37 -3.24
C GLY A 39 -2.23 6.82 -4.19
N GLU A 40 -1.10 7.23 -3.63
CA GLU A 40 0.09 7.74 -4.29
C GLU A 40 1.35 7.34 -3.51
N PHE A 41 2.53 7.50 -4.11
CA PHE A 41 3.80 7.28 -3.43
C PHE A 41 4.13 8.46 -2.49
N LEU A 42 4.97 8.22 -1.48
CA LEU A 42 5.19 9.17 -0.38
C LEU A 42 5.89 10.48 -0.78
N ASP A 43 6.84 10.38 -1.71
CA ASP A 43 7.73 11.47 -2.12
C ASP A 43 8.27 11.27 -3.54
N ALA A 44 7.56 10.50 -4.35
CA ALA A 44 7.92 10.20 -5.74
C ALA A 44 6.66 9.93 -6.55
N THR A 45 6.82 9.78 -7.86
CA THR A 45 5.83 9.25 -8.80
C THR A 45 6.17 7.80 -9.14
N MET A 46 5.20 7.05 -9.65
CA MET A 46 5.45 5.67 -10.11
C MET A 46 6.61 5.59 -11.12
N ASN A 47 6.75 6.59 -12.00
CA ASN A 47 7.83 6.64 -12.99
C ASN A 47 9.20 6.88 -12.36
N GLU A 48 9.30 7.75 -11.35
CA GLU A 48 10.54 8.00 -10.62
C GLU A 48 11.00 6.76 -9.87
N VAL A 49 10.09 6.09 -9.15
CA VAL A 49 10.39 4.84 -8.45
C VAL A 49 10.81 3.76 -9.45
N ALA A 50 10.10 3.63 -10.58
CA ALA A 50 10.46 2.68 -11.64
C ALA A 50 11.87 2.90 -12.19
N ASN A 51 12.27 4.16 -12.38
CA ASN A 51 13.60 4.51 -12.86
C ASN A 51 14.67 4.18 -11.81
N GLU A 52 14.41 4.48 -10.54
CA GLU A 52 15.33 4.14 -9.45
C GLU A 52 15.56 2.63 -9.34
N VAL A 53 14.50 1.84 -9.41
CA VAL A 53 14.57 0.36 -9.37
C VAL A 53 15.41 -0.17 -10.52
N LYS A 54 15.17 0.34 -11.75
CA LYS A 54 15.94 -0.04 -12.94
C LYS A 54 17.43 0.30 -12.79
N SER A 55 17.75 1.50 -12.29
CA SER A 55 19.14 1.93 -12.09
C SER A 55 19.87 1.07 -11.04
N LYS A 56 19.19 0.72 -9.93
CA LYS A 56 19.75 -0.19 -8.91
C LYS A 56 20.07 -1.57 -9.49
N ASN A 57 19.15 -2.14 -10.27
CA ASN A 57 19.34 -3.43 -10.92
C ASN A 57 20.49 -3.40 -11.94
N TYR A 58 20.61 -2.32 -12.72
CA TYR A 58 21.71 -2.14 -13.68
C TYR A 58 23.09 -2.11 -12.99
N ASN A 59 23.22 -1.33 -11.92
CA ASN A 59 24.48 -1.24 -11.16
C ASN A 59 24.86 -2.59 -10.53
N MET A 60 23.89 -3.31 -9.95
CA MET A 60 24.13 -4.63 -9.37
C MET A 60 24.61 -5.66 -10.40
N LYS A 61 24.07 -5.63 -11.63
CA LYS A 61 24.52 -6.50 -12.73
C LYS A 61 25.93 -6.14 -13.21
N HIS A 62 26.25 -4.85 -13.31
CA HIS A 62 27.59 -4.40 -13.71
C HIS A 62 28.68 -4.79 -12.70
N GLU A 63 28.36 -4.87 -11.42
CA GLU A 63 29.28 -5.34 -10.37
C GLU A 63 29.44 -6.88 -10.39
N LEU A 64 28.45 -7.63 -10.87
CA LEU A 64 28.44 -9.10 -10.82
C LEU A 64 28.94 -9.79 -12.11
N ASN A 65 28.75 -9.23 -13.31
CA ASN A 65 29.42 -9.71 -14.54
C ASN A 65 29.09 -8.80 -15.76
N PRO A 66 30.07 -8.21 -16.48
CA PRO A 66 29.79 -7.38 -17.66
C PRO A 66 29.24 -8.12 -18.88
N ASN A 67 29.33 -9.46 -18.92
CA ASN A 67 29.12 -10.26 -20.13
C ASN A 67 27.84 -11.12 -20.15
N GLU A 68 27.03 -11.11 -19.10
CA GLU A 68 25.75 -11.84 -19.07
C GLU A 68 24.59 -10.85 -19.23
N MET A 69 24.24 -10.59 -20.50
CA MET A 69 23.04 -9.83 -20.85
C MET A 69 21.82 -10.76 -20.79
N ASP A 70 21.62 -11.40 -19.63
CA ASP A 70 20.44 -12.22 -19.42
C ASP A 70 19.22 -11.33 -19.15
N THR A 71 18.20 -11.56 -19.97
CA THR A 71 16.85 -11.00 -19.89
C THR A 71 16.08 -11.60 -18.70
N GLU A 72 16.76 -11.74 -17.55
CA GLU A 72 16.13 -12.15 -16.31
C GLU A 72 15.11 -11.09 -15.91
N LYS A 73 13.86 -11.57 -15.79
CA LYS A 73 12.72 -10.82 -15.27
C LYS A 73 13.12 -10.20 -13.94
N GLU A 74 12.78 -8.92 -13.78
CA GLU A 74 12.86 -8.20 -12.51
C GLU A 74 12.36 -9.12 -11.38
N PRO A 75 13.13 -9.32 -10.29
CA PRO A 75 12.71 -10.22 -9.24
C PRO A 75 11.33 -9.80 -8.73
N ASP A 76 10.38 -10.74 -8.73
CA ASP A 76 8.97 -10.48 -8.37
C ASP A 76 8.81 -9.91 -6.95
N VAL A 77 9.83 -10.06 -6.09
CA VAL A 77 9.84 -9.60 -4.71
C VAL A 77 11.13 -8.81 -4.42
N PRO A 78 11.03 -7.57 -3.90
CA PRO A 78 12.18 -6.74 -3.61
C PRO A 78 12.96 -7.28 -2.41
N SER A 79 14.27 -7.05 -2.35
CA SER A 79 15.12 -7.50 -1.24
C SER A 79 14.65 -6.95 0.11
N GLU A 80 14.09 -5.74 0.10
CA GLU A 80 13.47 -5.11 1.26
C GLU A 80 12.34 -5.96 1.84
N ALA A 81 11.65 -6.81 1.09
CA ALA A 81 10.62 -7.68 1.66
C ALA A 81 11.18 -8.69 2.68
N TYR A 82 12.47 -9.02 2.58
CA TYR A 82 13.15 -10.03 3.41
C TYR A 82 14.03 -9.44 4.51
N LEU A 83 14.26 -8.12 4.49
CA LEU A 83 15.11 -7.46 5.49
C LEU A 83 14.38 -7.26 6.82
N PHE A 84 15.12 -7.28 7.93
CA PHE A 84 14.56 -6.89 9.23
C PHE A 84 14.19 -5.40 9.26
N LEU A 85 13.17 -5.09 10.06
CA LEU A 85 12.74 -3.71 10.30
C LEU A 85 13.82 -2.95 11.06
N ILE A 86 14.18 -1.78 10.56
CA ILE A 86 15.04 -0.84 11.29
C ILE A 86 14.12 -0.01 12.19
N LYS A 87 14.28 -0.18 13.51
CA LYS A 87 13.52 0.62 14.49
C LYS A 87 13.82 2.13 14.33
N PRO A 88 12.83 3.00 14.53
CA PRO A 88 13.08 4.44 14.53
C PRO A 88 14.08 4.81 15.63
N PRO A 89 14.95 5.81 15.38
CA PRO A 89 15.84 6.33 16.40
C PRO A 89 15.04 7.03 17.51
N VAL A 90 15.65 7.19 18.68
CA VAL A 90 15.04 7.88 19.83
C VAL A 90 14.79 9.33 19.47
N GLU A 91 13.61 9.83 19.81
CA GLU A 91 13.23 11.22 19.55
C GLU A 91 14.15 12.22 20.26
N CYS A 92 14.37 13.35 19.60
CA CYS A 92 15.13 14.44 20.19
C CYS A 92 14.30 15.08 21.31
N LYS A 93 14.82 15.06 22.54
CA LYS A 93 14.18 15.67 23.72
C LYS A 93 14.09 17.20 23.66
N LYS A 94 14.81 17.84 22.73
CA LYS A 94 14.75 19.28 22.52
C LYS A 94 13.66 19.57 21.48
N GLY A 95 12.52 20.08 21.93
CA GLY A 95 11.46 20.54 21.02
C GLY A 95 12.03 21.53 20.00
N GLN A 96 11.66 21.36 18.73
CA GLN A 96 12.08 22.23 17.61
C GLN A 96 13.60 22.33 17.39
N CYS A 97 14.35 21.25 17.63
CA CYS A 97 15.78 21.20 17.34
C CYS A 97 16.05 20.95 15.84
N MET A 98 16.72 21.90 15.16
CA MET A 98 17.23 21.71 13.80
C MET A 98 18.72 21.34 13.83
N GLY A 99 19.07 20.14 13.36
CA GLY A 99 20.46 19.78 13.04
C GLY A 99 21.31 19.10 14.12
N CYS A 100 20.74 18.64 15.23
CA CYS A 100 21.52 17.78 16.15
C CYS A 100 21.69 16.37 15.58
N SER A 101 22.68 15.62 16.09
CA SER A 101 22.97 14.25 15.67
C SER A 101 21.74 13.32 15.72
N GLN A 102 20.83 13.50 16.69
CA GLN A 102 19.60 12.70 16.77
C GLN A 102 18.61 13.10 15.68
N CYS A 103 18.39 14.40 15.43
CA CYS A 103 17.52 14.87 14.36
C CYS A 103 18.02 14.40 12.98
N THR A 104 19.33 14.40 12.74
CA THR A 104 19.93 13.86 11.51
C THR A 104 19.63 12.36 11.37
N LYS A 105 19.75 11.57 12.45
CA LYS A 105 19.40 10.15 12.44
C LYS A 105 17.91 9.94 12.15
N THR A 106 17.02 10.72 12.77
CA THR A 106 15.58 10.66 12.52
C THR A 106 15.24 11.00 11.07
N ASN A 107 15.87 12.04 10.50
CA ASN A 107 15.66 12.42 9.10
C ASN A 107 16.16 11.33 8.14
N ASN A 108 17.34 10.76 8.39
CA ASN A 108 17.88 9.66 7.59
C ASN A 108 17.00 8.41 7.67
N TRP A 109 16.49 8.09 8.87
CA TRP A 109 15.57 6.98 9.05
C TRP A 109 14.25 7.25 8.33
N MET A 110 13.70 8.47 8.39
CA MET A 110 12.49 8.85 7.67
C MET A 110 12.66 8.75 6.16
N ALA A 111 13.80 9.19 5.61
CA ALA A 111 14.12 9.01 4.19
C ALA A 111 14.21 7.53 3.81
N THR A 112 14.85 6.72 4.66
CA THR A 112 14.92 5.27 4.46
C THR A 112 13.55 4.61 4.52
N PHE A 113 12.69 5.02 5.45
CA PHE A 113 11.31 4.56 5.57
C PHE A 113 10.53 4.86 4.30
N LYS A 114 10.57 6.10 3.80
CA LYS A 114 9.87 6.51 2.57
C LYS A 114 10.32 5.70 1.36
N ASN A 115 11.64 5.63 1.13
CA ASN A 115 12.22 4.82 0.07
C ASN A 115 11.80 3.35 0.16
N THR A 116 11.88 2.75 1.36
CA THR A 116 11.48 1.35 1.59
C THR A 116 10.01 1.14 1.25
N VAL A 117 9.12 2.01 1.72
CA VAL A 117 7.69 1.90 1.45
C VAL A 117 7.41 2.06 -0.04
N ASN A 118 8.01 3.04 -0.72
CA ASN A 118 7.83 3.22 -2.15
C ASN A 118 8.26 1.97 -2.93
N HIS A 119 9.42 1.39 -2.60
CA HIS A 119 9.89 0.15 -3.24
C HIS A 119 8.91 -1.02 -3.00
N LEU A 120 8.47 -1.21 -1.76
CA LEU A 120 7.49 -2.25 -1.40
C LEU A 120 6.16 -2.06 -2.14
N VAL A 121 5.64 -0.83 -2.22
CA VAL A 121 4.39 -0.53 -2.95
C VAL A 121 4.55 -0.80 -4.43
N TYR A 122 5.66 -0.36 -5.02
CA TYR A 122 5.94 -0.53 -6.45
C TYR A 122 5.99 -2.00 -6.86
N HIS A 123 6.64 -2.85 -6.07
CA HIS A 123 6.76 -4.27 -6.40
C HIS A 123 5.53 -5.09 -5.97
N LEU A 124 4.99 -4.83 -4.79
CA LEU A 124 4.02 -5.73 -4.15
C LEU A 124 2.56 -5.26 -4.30
N ASN A 125 2.32 -3.97 -4.52
CA ASN A 125 0.97 -3.39 -4.54
C ASN A 125 0.56 -2.87 -5.93
N ARG A 126 1.50 -2.80 -6.87
CA ARG A 126 1.21 -2.42 -8.26
C ARG A 126 0.52 -3.53 -9.02
N HIS A 127 -0.62 -3.20 -9.61
CA HIS A 127 -1.32 -4.08 -10.54
C HIS A 127 -0.74 -3.97 -11.94
N THR A 128 -0.34 -5.11 -12.51
CA THR A 128 -0.06 -5.24 -13.95
C THR A 128 -1.10 -6.16 -14.56
N CYS A 129 -1.87 -5.66 -15.53
CA CYS A 129 -2.89 -6.46 -16.16
C CYS A 129 -2.27 -7.63 -16.95
N GLN A 130 -2.71 -8.85 -16.64
CA GLN A 130 -2.28 -10.06 -17.34
C GLN A 130 -3.50 -10.79 -17.92
N ILE A 131 -3.36 -11.22 -19.19
CA ILE A 131 -4.37 -12.03 -19.88
C ILE A 131 -4.45 -13.40 -19.21
N GLY A 132 -5.67 -13.90 -18.97
CA GLY A 132 -5.93 -15.15 -18.27
C GLY A 132 -5.94 -15.03 -16.75
N TRP A 133 -5.50 -13.89 -16.20
CA TRP A 133 -5.48 -13.63 -14.75
C TRP A 133 -6.58 -12.64 -14.37
N CYS A 134 -6.43 -11.38 -14.81
CA CYS A 134 -7.39 -10.32 -14.53
C CYS A 134 -8.13 -9.83 -15.77
N LYS A 135 -7.61 -10.10 -16.98
CA LYS A 135 -8.27 -9.84 -18.25
C LYS A 135 -8.63 -11.16 -18.92
N GLU A 136 -9.86 -11.28 -19.40
CA GLU A 136 -10.27 -12.41 -20.21
C GLU A 136 -9.63 -12.34 -21.61
N VAL A 137 -9.47 -13.51 -22.25
CA VAL A 137 -8.81 -13.65 -23.56
C VAL A 137 -9.59 -12.96 -24.68
N LYS A 138 -10.89 -12.73 -24.51
CA LYS A 138 -11.72 -12.03 -25.48
C LYS A 138 -11.54 -10.51 -25.32
N SER A 139 -11.04 -9.89 -26.39
CA SER A 139 -10.68 -8.48 -26.53
C SER A 139 -11.77 -7.51 -26.03
N ASN A 140 -11.33 -6.49 -25.29
CA ASN A 140 -12.08 -5.44 -24.57
C ASN A 140 -12.57 -5.78 -23.14
N ALA A 141 -12.16 -6.91 -22.57
CA ALA A 141 -12.49 -7.22 -21.18
C ALA A 141 -11.92 -6.16 -20.21
N THR A 142 -12.80 -5.57 -19.41
CA THR A 142 -12.43 -4.73 -18.27
C THR A 142 -11.66 -5.59 -17.27
N CYS A 143 -10.68 -4.99 -16.59
CA CYS A 143 -9.92 -5.71 -15.58
C CYS A 143 -10.87 -6.18 -14.47
N LYS A 144 -10.89 -7.47 -14.14
CA LYS A 144 -11.69 -8.02 -13.03
C LYS A 144 -11.36 -7.35 -11.69
N ALA A 145 -10.12 -6.90 -11.53
CA ALA A 145 -9.66 -6.13 -10.38
C ALA A 145 -9.95 -4.62 -10.49
N ARG A 146 -10.71 -4.18 -11.51
CA ARG A 146 -11.19 -2.81 -11.72
C ARG A 146 -10.09 -1.76 -11.91
N PHE A 147 -9.01 -2.17 -12.58
CA PHE A 147 -7.94 -1.26 -13.00
C PHE A 147 -8.13 -0.82 -14.47
N PRO A 148 -7.77 0.44 -14.82
CA PRO A 148 -7.30 1.51 -13.93
C PRO A 148 -8.42 2.02 -13.01
N GLN A 149 -8.06 2.40 -11.79
CA GLN A 149 -8.96 3.08 -10.86
C GLN A 149 -9.04 4.58 -11.21
N GLU A 150 -10.13 5.23 -10.80
CA GLU A 150 -10.35 6.67 -10.98
C GLU A 150 -9.34 7.49 -10.17
N VAL A 151 -8.79 8.54 -10.78
CA VAL A 151 -7.78 9.42 -10.17
C VAL A 151 -8.48 10.66 -9.63
N HIS A 152 -8.14 11.05 -8.41
CA HIS A 152 -8.62 12.27 -7.75
C HIS A 152 -7.44 13.06 -7.20
N GLU A 153 -7.25 14.29 -7.67
CA GLU A 153 -6.09 15.11 -7.28
C GLU A 153 -6.11 15.51 -5.79
N THR A 154 -7.32 15.64 -5.23
CA THR A 154 -7.55 16.04 -3.85
C THR A 154 -8.66 15.21 -3.23
N LEU A 155 -8.66 15.13 -1.90
CA LEU A 155 -9.77 14.54 -1.17
C LEU A 155 -10.97 15.49 -1.25
N SER A 156 -12.13 14.95 -1.62
CA SER A 156 -13.39 15.71 -1.68
C SER A 156 -14.54 14.96 -1.03
N ILE A 157 -15.50 15.72 -0.51
CA ILE A 157 -16.71 15.17 0.10
C ILE A 157 -17.91 15.65 -0.71
N ASP A 158 -18.68 14.71 -1.22
CA ASP A 158 -19.98 14.98 -1.82
C ASP A 158 -20.95 15.41 -0.72
N LYS A 159 -21.42 16.66 -0.79
CA LYS A 159 -22.30 17.26 0.22
C LYS A 159 -23.71 16.68 0.22
N GLU A 160 -24.17 16.14 -0.91
CA GLU A 160 -25.52 15.58 -1.02
C GLU A 160 -25.55 14.16 -0.49
N THR A 161 -24.48 13.40 -0.69
CA THR A 161 -24.43 11.98 -0.32
C THR A 161 -23.56 11.69 0.90
N GLY A 162 -22.75 12.62 1.36
CA GLY A 162 -21.72 12.40 2.38
C GLY A 162 -20.62 11.43 1.94
N HIS A 163 -20.50 11.15 0.63
CA HIS A 163 -19.48 10.26 0.10
C HIS A 163 -18.11 10.92 0.10
N ILE A 164 -17.08 10.19 0.52
CA ILE A 164 -15.70 10.68 0.57
C ILE A 164 -14.93 10.09 -0.61
N ASN A 165 -14.48 10.96 -1.50
CA ASN A 165 -13.55 10.62 -2.56
C ASN A 165 -12.13 10.87 -2.05
N MET A 166 -11.38 9.80 -1.82
CA MET A 166 -9.98 9.89 -1.37
C MET A 166 -9.08 10.37 -2.50
N LYS A 167 -8.09 11.21 -2.17
CA LYS A 167 -7.01 11.58 -3.09
C LYS A 167 -6.32 10.33 -3.63
N LYS A 168 -6.19 10.22 -4.95
CA LYS A 168 -5.55 9.10 -5.63
C LYS A 168 -4.84 9.60 -6.87
N LEU A 169 -3.52 9.48 -6.90
CA LEU A 169 -2.72 9.92 -8.07
C LEU A 169 -2.25 8.74 -8.93
N GLU A 170 -2.26 7.53 -8.38
CA GLU A 170 -1.73 6.35 -9.05
C GLU A 170 -2.85 5.34 -9.36
N PRO A 171 -3.29 5.23 -10.63
CA PRO A 171 -4.47 4.45 -10.99
C PRO A 171 -4.28 2.94 -10.88
N TYR A 172 -3.03 2.46 -10.82
CA TYR A 172 -2.65 1.04 -10.84
C TYR A 172 -2.18 0.49 -9.48
N ILE A 173 -2.39 1.22 -8.40
CA ILE A 173 -2.16 0.73 -7.03
C ILE A 173 -3.47 0.79 -6.25
N ASN A 174 -3.65 -0.12 -5.31
CA ASN A 174 -4.67 0.07 -4.27
C ASN A 174 -4.23 1.17 -3.30
N PHE A 175 -5.19 1.66 -2.53
CA PHE A 175 -4.86 2.45 -1.36
C PHE A 175 -4.08 1.60 -0.36
N PHE A 176 -3.10 2.21 0.31
CA PHE A 176 -2.30 1.52 1.30
C PHE A 176 -2.01 2.44 2.48
N SER A 177 -1.67 1.85 3.62
CA SER A 177 -1.18 2.60 4.79
C SER A 177 0.34 2.48 4.84
N PRO A 178 1.10 3.59 4.76
CA PRO A 178 2.57 3.54 4.74
C PRO A 178 3.18 2.76 5.92
N ILE A 179 2.61 2.94 7.11
CA ILE A 179 3.07 2.26 8.33
C ILE A 179 2.79 0.76 8.25
N VAL A 180 1.58 0.38 7.86
CA VAL A 180 1.21 -1.04 7.73
C VAL A 180 2.09 -1.70 6.68
N THR A 181 2.21 -1.11 5.48
CA THR A 181 3.06 -1.62 4.40
C THR A 181 4.51 -1.81 4.85
N PHE A 182 5.06 -0.84 5.58
CA PHE A 182 6.42 -0.95 6.12
C PHE A 182 6.57 -2.14 7.08
N LEU A 183 5.60 -2.36 7.96
CA LEU A 183 5.63 -3.39 8.99
C LEU A 183 5.39 -4.79 8.42
N ILE A 184 4.39 -4.97 7.55
CA ILE A 184 3.98 -6.29 7.08
C ILE A 184 4.68 -6.73 5.78
N ARG A 185 5.20 -5.76 5.00
CA ARG A 185 6.02 -5.98 3.79
C ARG A 185 5.40 -6.93 2.76
N CYS A 186 4.08 -6.89 2.63
CA CYS A 186 3.33 -7.68 1.67
C CYS A 186 2.29 -6.82 0.94
N ASN A 187 1.57 -7.42 -0.01
CA ASN A 187 0.43 -6.78 -0.65
C ASN A 187 -0.63 -6.45 0.40
N SER A 188 -1.08 -5.20 0.43
CA SER A 188 -2.07 -4.69 1.36
C SER A 188 -3.04 -3.78 0.64
N ASP A 189 -4.30 -3.78 1.08
CA ASP A 189 -5.35 -2.92 0.55
C ASP A 189 -6.09 -2.27 1.72
N VAL A 190 -6.23 -0.95 1.68
CA VAL A 190 -6.92 -0.15 2.69
C VAL A 190 -8.09 0.58 2.05
N THR A 191 -9.31 0.21 2.41
CA THR A 191 -10.52 0.85 1.89
C THR A 191 -11.34 1.47 3.02
N CYS A 192 -11.76 2.72 2.85
CA CYS A 192 -12.70 3.38 3.75
C CYS A 192 -14.15 2.91 3.48
N LEU A 193 -14.81 2.34 4.49
CA LEU A 193 -16.17 1.78 4.36
C LEU A 193 -17.17 2.57 5.22
N LEU A 194 -17.88 3.50 4.59
CA LEU A 194 -18.86 4.38 5.25
C LEU A 194 -20.32 3.93 5.07
N SER A 195 -20.53 2.68 4.67
CA SER A 195 -21.88 2.11 4.50
C SER A 195 -21.97 0.77 5.20
N GLY A 196 -23.04 0.56 5.98
CA GLY A 196 -23.31 -0.71 6.62
C GLY A 196 -23.41 -1.88 5.63
N THR A 197 -23.92 -1.64 4.42
CA THR A 197 -23.97 -2.66 3.35
C THR A 197 -22.57 -3.02 2.86
N ALA A 198 -21.70 -2.03 2.66
CA ALA A 198 -20.32 -2.24 2.24
C ALA A 198 -19.52 -3.00 3.32
N VAL A 199 -19.69 -2.61 4.59
CA VAL A 199 -19.08 -3.30 5.74
C VAL A 199 -19.54 -4.77 5.81
N LYS A 200 -20.84 -5.04 5.70
CA LYS A 200 -21.37 -6.42 5.69
C LYS A 200 -20.80 -7.25 4.54
N ALA A 201 -20.71 -6.69 3.34
CA ALA A 201 -20.15 -7.37 2.19
C ALA A 201 -18.68 -7.73 2.39
N VAL A 202 -17.88 -6.81 2.93
CA VAL A 202 -16.46 -7.05 3.21
C VAL A 202 -16.27 -8.09 4.33
N ILE A 203 -17.06 -8.02 5.40
CA ILE A 203 -17.01 -9.03 6.46
C ILE A 203 -17.36 -10.42 5.91
N ALA A 204 -18.40 -10.53 5.08
CA ALA A 204 -18.78 -11.79 4.44
C ALA A 204 -17.65 -12.33 3.55
N TYR A 205 -17.05 -11.46 2.73
CA TYR A 205 -15.91 -11.82 1.87
C TYR A 205 -14.70 -12.30 2.66
N VAL A 206 -14.30 -11.57 3.71
CA VAL A 206 -13.18 -11.97 4.58
C VAL A 206 -13.49 -13.28 5.28
N THR A 207 -14.72 -13.48 5.74
CA THR A 207 -15.15 -14.74 6.38
C THR A 207 -15.08 -15.91 5.39
N ASP A 208 -15.60 -15.75 4.17
CA ASP A 208 -15.47 -16.76 3.10
C ASP A 208 -13.99 -17.09 2.85
N TYR A 209 -13.14 -16.06 2.76
CA TYR A 209 -11.73 -16.26 2.52
C TYR A 209 -11.01 -17.01 3.65
N VAL A 210 -11.27 -16.64 4.91
CA VAL A 210 -10.67 -17.30 6.09
C VAL A 210 -11.19 -18.72 6.29
N THR A 211 -12.45 -18.98 5.90
CA THR A 211 -13.06 -20.31 6.01
C THR A 211 -12.77 -21.23 4.82
N LYS A 212 -12.13 -20.74 3.75
CA LYS A 212 -11.60 -21.59 2.69
C LYS A 212 -10.64 -22.60 3.30
N SER A 213 -10.83 -23.87 2.92
CA SER A 213 -9.98 -24.98 3.36
C SER A 213 -8.51 -24.60 3.25
N SER A 214 -7.77 -24.78 4.34
CA SER A 214 -6.34 -24.47 4.41
C SER A 214 -5.58 -25.12 3.25
N LEU A 215 -4.50 -24.47 2.79
CA LEU A 215 -3.59 -25.08 1.82
C LEU A 215 -3.26 -26.51 2.24
N LYS A 216 -3.34 -27.45 1.30
CA LYS A 216 -2.98 -28.84 1.56
C LYS A 216 -1.52 -28.87 2.00
N THR A 217 -1.20 -29.60 3.07
CA THR A 217 0.12 -29.64 3.70
C THR A 217 1.27 -29.93 2.70
N HIS A 218 1.02 -30.74 1.67
CA HIS A 218 2.03 -31.01 0.64
C HIS A 218 2.46 -29.74 -0.13
N VAL A 219 1.53 -28.80 -0.39
CA VAL A 219 1.84 -27.54 -1.08
C VAL A 219 2.74 -26.66 -0.22
N MET A 220 2.53 -26.63 1.10
CA MET A 220 3.45 -25.93 2.02
C MET A 220 4.86 -26.54 1.97
N PHE A 221 4.98 -27.87 1.99
CA PHE A 221 6.28 -28.54 1.88
C PHE A 221 6.95 -28.29 0.53
N ASP A 222 6.18 -28.21 -0.57
CA ASP A 222 6.73 -27.88 -1.89
C ASP A 222 7.26 -26.44 -1.95
N VAL A 223 6.61 -25.48 -1.28
CA VAL A 223 7.13 -24.11 -1.17
C VAL A 223 8.42 -24.06 -0.36
N VAL A 224 8.46 -24.73 0.80
CA VAL A 224 9.69 -24.80 1.63
C VAL A 224 10.83 -25.45 0.85
N ARG A 225 10.54 -26.55 0.15
CA ARG A 225 11.52 -27.25 -0.70
C ARG A 225 12.08 -26.31 -1.77
N ASN A 226 11.23 -25.61 -2.52
CA ASN A 226 11.67 -24.67 -3.56
C ASN A 226 12.56 -23.55 -3.01
N ILE A 227 12.32 -23.08 -1.79
CA ILE A 227 13.18 -22.06 -1.15
C ILE A 227 14.54 -22.65 -0.75
N VAL A 228 14.56 -23.88 -0.25
CA VAL A 228 15.78 -24.57 0.18
C VAL A 228 16.63 -25.01 -1.03
N GLU A 229 16.02 -25.47 -2.11
CA GLU A 229 16.69 -25.94 -3.34
C GLU A 229 17.16 -24.80 -4.27
N ARG A 230 16.72 -23.55 -4.04
CA ARG A 230 17.22 -22.36 -4.75
C ARG A 230 18.55 -21.81 -4.20
N LYS A 231 19.17 -22.50 -3.24
CA LYS A 231 20.56 -22.24 -2.77
C LYS A 231 21.52 -23.23 -3.41
#